data_AF-A0A932FPH8-F1
#
_entry.id   AF-A0A932FPH8-F1
#
_cell.length_a   1.000
_cell.length_b   1.000
_cell.length_c   1.000
_cell.angle_alpha   90.00
_cell.angle_beta   90.00
_cell.angle_gamma   90.00
#
_symmetry.space_group_name_H-M   'P 1'
#
loop_
_entity.id
_entity.type
_entity.pdbx_description
1 polymer ?
#
loop_
_entity_poly.entity_id
_entity_poly.type
_entity_poly.pdbx_seq_one_letter_code
_entity_poly.pdbx_strand_id
1 'polypeptide(L)'
;MWGGLFSGTVASAQTFVEYQHLFRNGSHSPTVDTQIAVPGKTVNMFAWFLVSNAWGEAELGISKPIRPWLGAAVAAGLETNETPWRASAAMWASKGRFFTFFVNEYGGSGYWYKLTGTARIASRTEIGVHSQQFYGTGPLVQISLGQRFKVWASVVEGPQSLVGILKSF
;
A
#
# COMPACT_ATOMS: atom_id res chain seq x y z
N MET A 1 -4.06 0.06 0.26
CA MET A 1 -4.64 -0.77 1.35
C MET A 1 -3.55 -1.45 2.14
N TRP A 2 -3.71 -1.55 3.46
CA TRP A 2 -2.76 -2.26 4.32
C TRP A 2 -3.49 -3.27 5.21
N GLY A 3 -2.86 -4.43 5.39
CA GLY A 3 -3.36 -5.48 6.27
C GLY A 3 -3.38 -4.95 7.69
N GLY A 4 -4.59 -4.80 8.23
CA GLY A 4 -4.82 -4.42 9.61
C GLY A 4 -4.03 -5.28 10.58
N LEU A 5 -3.52 -4.64 11.62
CA LEU A 5 -2.92 -5.23 12.80
C LEU A 5 -3.94 -5.98 13.67
N PHE A 6 -4.78 -6.85 13.12
CA PHE A 6 -5.80 -7.51 13.92
C PHE A 6 -6.02 -8.97 13.54
N SER A 7 -6.01 -9.78 14.59
CA SER A 7 -6.57 -11.13 14.65
C SER A 7 -8.05 -11.10 14.27
N GLY A 8 -8.41 -11.65 13.11
CA GLY A 8 -9.80 -11.93 12.70
C GLY A 8 -10.55 -10.69 12.19
N THR A 9 -11.46 -10.74 11.22
CA THR A 9 -12.07 -11.91 10.55
C THR A 9 -12.49 -11.56 9.11
N VAL A 10 -12.21 -10.35 8.61
CA VAL A 10 -12.61 -9.91 7.27
C VAL A 10 -11.57 -8.98 6.67
N ALA A 11 -11.09 -9.32 5.47
CA ALA A 11 -10.29 -8.46 4.62
C ALA A 11 -11.08 -7.20 4.22
N SER A 12 -10.88 -6.08 4.92
CA SER A 12 -11.52 -4.80 4.62
C SER A 12 -10.50 -3.73 4.24
N ALA A 13 -10.91 -2.82 3.35
CA ALA A 13 -10.21 -1.56 3.15
C ALA A 13 -10.17 -0.76 4.46
N GLN A 14 -9.06 -0.04 4.69
CA GLN A 14 -8.83 0.76 5.89
C GLN A 14 -8.56 2.21 5.53
N THR A 15 -8.85 3.12 6.46
CA THR A 15 -8.37 4.49 6.39
C THR A 15 -6.95 4.54 6.92
N PHE A 16 -6.02 5.09 6.15
CA PHE A 16 -4.63 5.23 6.56
C PHE A 16 -3.92 6.39 5.87
N VAL A 17 -2.81 6.79 6.47
CA VAL A 17 -1.77 7.62 5.85
C VAL A 17 -0.46 6.86 5.97
N GLU A 18 0.30 6.81 4.88
CA GLU A 18 1.64 6.26 4.81
C GLU A 18 2.60 7.32 4.29
N TYR A 19 3.64 7.60 5.06
CA TYR A 19 4.79 8.36 4.60
C TYR A 19 5.87 7.37 4.21
N GLN A 20 6.32 7.41 2.95
CA GLN A 20 7.38 6.57 2.43
C GLN A 20 8.55 7.44 1.96
N HIS A 21 9.77 6.95 2.15
CA HIS A 21 10.99 7.65 1.79
C HIS A 21 11.93 6.69 1.06
N LEU A 22 12.26 7.01 -0.19
CA LEU A 22 13.31 6.32 -0.93
C LEU A 22 14.65 6.99 -0.64
N PHE A 23 15.65 6.19 -0.29
CA PHE A 23 17.05 6.59 -0.23
C PHE A 23 17.81 5.91 -1.36
N ARG A 24 18.47 6.68 -2.22
CA ARG A 24 19.25 6.18 -3.36
C ARG A 24 20.46 7.07 -3.60
N ASN A 25 21.67 6.53 -3.49
CA ASN A 25 22.92 7.24 -3.84
C ASN A 25 23.03 8.65 -3.21
N GLY A 26 22.63 8.81 -1.94
CA GLY A 26 22.63 10.09 -1.23
C GLY A 26 21.48 11.05 -1.57
N SER A 27 20.70 10.73 -2.61
CA SER A 27 19.41 11.39 -2.90
C SER A 27 18.29 10.74 -2.09
N HIS A 28 17.21 11.51 -1.90
CA HIS A 28 16.09 11.06 -1.11
C HIS A 28 14.76 11.60 -1.69
N SER A 29 13.75 10.73 -1.79
CA SER A 29 12.47 11.04 -2.46
C SER A 29 11.30 10.61 -1.56
N PRO A 30 10.60 11.55 -0.91
CA PRO A 30 9.44 11.25 -0.09
C PRO A 30 8.16 11.09 -0.94
N THR A 31 7.27 10.22 -0.49
CA THR A 31 5.88 10.14 -0.93
C THR A 31 4.94 10.08 0.26
N VAL A 32 3.73 10.60 0.08
CA VAL A 32 2.63 10.49 1.03
C VAL A 32 1.47 9.80 0.32
N ASP A 33 1.10 8.65 0.85
CA ASP A 33 0.02 7.80 0.36
C ASP A 33 -1.13 7.91 1.38
N THR A 34 -2.35 8.20 0.93
CA THR A 34 -3.52 8.32 1.81
C THR A 34 -4.69 7.57 1.23
N GLN A 35 -5.37 6.80 2.08
CA GLN A 35 -6.65 6.19 1.75
C GLN A 35 -7.70 6.57 2.77
N ILE A 36 -8.87 7.01 2.31
CA ILE A 36 -10.06 7.24 3.13
C ILE A 36 -11.09 6.21 2.72
N ALA A 37 -11.41 5.27 3.62
CA ALA A 37 -12.41 4.23 3.36
C ALA A 37 -13.74 4.58 4.03
N VAL A 38 -14.83 4.41 3.28
CA VAL A 38 -16.22 4.55 3.76
C VAL A 38 -16.88 3.17 3.68
N PRO A 39 -17.08 2.49 4.83
CA PRO A 39 -17.70 1.18 4.87
C PRO A 39 -19.12 1.20 4.31
N GLY A 40 -19.47 0.19 3.52
CA GLY A 40 -20.84 -0.04 3.04
C GLY A 40 -21.30 -1.47 3.31
N LYS A 41 -22.58 -1.76 3.02
CA LYS A 41 -23.16 -3.09 3.28
C LYS A 41 -22.61 -4.18 2.36
N THR A 42 -22.37 -3.85 1.09
CA THR A 42 -21.98 -4.80 0.04
C THR A 42 -20.64 -4.44 -0.59
N VAL A 43 -20.40 -3.14 -0.77
CA VAL A 43 -19.17 -2.56 -1.29
C VAL A 43 -18.80 -1.40 -0.39
N ASN A 44 -17.51 -1.21 -0.14
CA ASN A 44 -16.98 -0.03 0.51
C ASN A 44 -16.52 0.95 -0.56
N MET A 45 -16.74 2.23 -0.34
CA MET A 45 -16.15 3.28 -1.18
C MET A 45 -14.81 3.69 -0.58
N PHE A 46 -13.90 4.20 -1.41
CA PHE A 46 -12.70 4.85 -0.91
C PHE A 46 -12.24 5.98 -1.82
N ALA A 47 -11.51 6.92 -1.22
CA ALA A 47 -10.66 7.85 -1.93
C ALA A 47 -9.20 7.49 -1.69
N TRP A 48 -8.38 7.54 -2.74
CA TRP A 48 -6.95 7.30 -2.72
C TRP A 48 -6.22 8.56 -3.17
N PHE A 49 -5.10 8.87 -2.52
CA PHE A 49 -4.24 9.98 -2.87
C PHE A 49 -2.78 9.53 -2.75
N LEU A 50 -1.96 9.88 -3.71
CA LEU A 50 -0.51 9.77 -3.62
C LEU A 50 0.10 11.10 -4.02
N VAL A 51 1.01 11.63 -3.20
CA VAL A 51 1.71 12.89 -3.50
C VAL A 51 3.20 12.70 -3.29
N SER A 52 3.99 13.19 -4.24
CA SER A 52 5.45 13.27 -4.19
C SER A 52 5.91 14.66 -4.65
N ASN A 53 7.22 14.89 -4.69
CA ASN A 53 7.77 16.18 -5.12
C ASN A 53 7.46 16.55 -6.58
N ALA A 54 7.27 15.57 -7.46
CA ALA A 54 7.14 15.80 -8.91
C ALA A 54 5.88 15.18 -9.53
N TRP A 55 5.13 14.41 -8.75
CA TRP A 55 3.98 13.66 -9.24
C TRP A 55 2.95 13.43 -8.14
N GLY A 56 1.68 13.38 -8.49
CA GLY A 56 0.62 12.91 -7.61
C GLY A 56 -0.60 12.42 -8.35
N GLU A 57 -1.48 11.75 -7.62
CA GLU A 57 -2.75 11.25 -8.11
C GLU A 57 -3.84 11.35 -7.04
N ALA A 58 -5.09 11.33 -7.52
CA ALA A 58 -6.27 11.18 -6.70
C ALA A 58 -7.26 10.27 -7.42
N GLU A 59 -7.71 9.21 -6.75
CA GLU A 59 -8.66 8.24 -7.31
C GLU A 59 -9.87 8.04 -6.38
N LEU A 60 -11.01 7.72 -6.99
CA LEU A 60 -12.19 7.24 -6.30
C LEU A 60 -12.43 5.79 -6.70
N GLY A 61 -12.72 4.96 -5.71
CA GLY A 61 -12.82 3.53 -5.93
C GLY A 61 -13.84 2.83 -5.06
N ILE A 62 -14.03 1.57 -5.40
CA ILE A 62 -14.85 0.63 -4.63
C ILE A 62 -14.00 -0.58 -4.26
N SER A 63 -14.31 -1.15 -3.10
CA SER A 63 -13.65 -2.34 -2.61
C SER A 63 -14.64 -3.31 -2.00
N LYS A 64 -14.29 -4.59 -2.04
CA LYS A 64 -15.17 -5.66 -1.58
C LYS A 64 -14.35 -6.78 -0.93
N PRO A 65 -14.70 -7.20 0.30
CA PRO A 65 -14.28 -8.50 0.81
C PRO A 65 -14.89 -9.60 -0.06
N ILE A 66 -14.05 -10.37 -0.75
CA ILE A 66 -14.48 -11.53 -1.55
C ILE A 66 -14.64 -12.75 -0.65
N ARG A 67 -13.74 -12.90 0.32
CA ARG A 67 -13.75 -13.92 1.37
C ARG A 67 -13.29 -13.29 2.69
N PRO A 68 -13.49 -13.92 3.85
CA PRO A 68 -12.94 -13.47 5.13
C PRO A 68 -11.44 -13.12 5.09
N TRP A 69 -10.69 -13.81 4.23
CA TRP A 69 -9.23 -13.65 4.08
C TRP A 69 -8.81 -12.99 2.77
N LEU A 70 -9.73 -12.57 1.88
CA LEU A 70 -9.41 -12.04 0.55
C LEU A 70 -10.30 -10.84 0.21
N GLY A 71 -9.70 -9.74 -0.24
CA GLY A 71 -10.43 -8.59 -0.77
C GLY A 71 -9.86 -8.11 -2.10
N ALA A 72 -10.69 -7.37 -2.84
CA ALA A 72 -10.33 -6.74 -4.09
C ALA A 72 -10.89 -5.32 -4.16
N ALA A 73 -10.25 -4.47 -4.97
CA ALA A 73 -10.62 -3.09 -5.19
C ALA A 73 -10.29 -2.64 -6.61
N VAL A 74 -11.05 -1.66 -7.09
CA VAL A 74 -10.77 -0.94 -8.33
C VAL A 74 -11.03 0.54 -8.09
N ALA A 75 -10.27 1.41 -8.74
CA ALA A 75 -10.46 2.84 -8.70
C ALA A 75 -10.09 3.48 -10.04
N ALA A 76 -10.56 4.70 -10.22
CA ALA A 76 -10.15 5.56 -11.31
C ALA A 76 -10.11 7.01 -10.84
N GLY A 77 -9.30 7.81 -11.50
CA GLY A 77 -9.11 9.19 -11.13
C GLY A 77 -8.15 9.92 -12.03
N LEU A 78 -7.44 10.87 -11.42
CA LEU A 78 -6.55 11.78 -12.12
C LEU A 78 -5.13 11.74 -11.56
N GLU A 79 -4.16 11.95 -12.43
CA GLU A 79 -2.73 12.11 -12.11
C GLU A 79 -2.18 13.44 -12.68
N THR A 80 -1.06 13.90 -12.13
CA THR A 80 -0.33 15.07 -12.62
C THR A 80 0.48 14.71 -13.87
N ASN A 81 -0.20 14.58 -15.01
CA ASN A 81 0.38 14.31 -16.33
C ASN A 81 -0.42 15.04 -17.42
N GLU A 82 0.15 15.18 -18.63
CA GLU A 82 -0.55 15.76 -19.80
C GLU A 82 -1.81 14.98 -20.17
N THR A 83 -1.77 13.65 -20.01
CA THR A 83 -2.93 12.77 -20.16
C THR A 83 -3.37 12.34 -18.76
N PRO A 84 -4.30 13.07 -18.11
CA PRO A 84 -4.39 13.05 -16.66
C PRO A 84 -5.15 11.85 -16.11
N TRP A 85 -5.57 10.86 -16.90
CA TRP A 85 -6.36 9.74 -16.35
C TRP A 85 -5.46 8.70 -15.69
N ARG A 86 -5.99 8.08 -14.62
CA ARG A 86 -5.39 6.96 -13.89
C ARG A 86 -6.46 5.94 -13.53
N ALA A 87 -6.12 4.66 -13.56
CA ALA A 87 -6.95 3.61 -13.00
C ALA A 87 -6.10 2.59 -12.24
N SER A 88 -6.64 2.08 -11.15
CA SER A 88 -5.99 1.08 -10.30
C SER A 88 -6.85 -0.15 -10.07
N ALA A 89 -6.18 -1.28 -9.86
CA ALA A 89 -6.77 -2.51 -9.37
C ALA A 89 -5.89 -3.06 -8.24
N ALA A 90 -6.52 -3.53 -7.18
CA ALA A 90 -5.80 -4.06 -6.03
C ALA A 90 -6.46 -5.34 -5.49
N MET A 91 -5.63 -6.22 -4.93
CA MET A 91 -6.05 -7.38 -4.17
C MET A 91 -5.23 -7.50 -2.89
N TRP A 92 -5.84 -8.02 -1.84
CA TRP A 92 -5.13 -8.36 -0.61
C TRP A 92 -5.66 -9.63 -0.01
N ALA A 93 -4.75 -10.42 0.56
CA ALA A 93 -5.05 -11.64 1.27
C ALA A 93 -4.42 -11.61 2.67
N SER A 94 -5.15 -12.07 3.67
CA SER A 94 -4.65 -12.22 5.04
C SER A 94 -5.16 -13.52 5.65
N LYS A 95 -4.25 -14.45 5.95
CA LYS A 95 -4.61 -15.75 6.53
C LYS A 95 -3.56 -16.19 7.56
N GLY A 96 -3.99 -16.31 8.81
CA GLY A 96 -3.12 -16.70 9.92
C GLY A 96 -2.02 -15.66 10.13
N ARG A 97 -0.75 -16.08 9.94
CA ARG A 97 0.40 -15.19 10.05
C ARG A 97 0.79 -14.49 8.75
N PHE A 98 0.13 -14.79 7.63
CA PHE A 98 0.55 -14.31 6.31
C PHE A 98 -0.36 -13.18 5.82
N PHE A 99 0.26 -12.19 5.17
CA PHE A 99 -0.41 -11.11 4.47
C PHE A 99 0.22 -10.89 3.10
N THR A 100 -0.61 -10.62 2.09
CA THR A 100 -0.16 -10.20 0.76
C THR A 100 -1.04 -9.06 0.29
N PHE A 101 -0.43 -8.05 -0.32
CA PHE A 101 -1.09 -6.94 -1.00
C PHE A 101 -0.44 -6.74 -2.36
N PHE A 102 -1.27 -6.59 -3.37
CA PHE A 102 -0.85 -6.23 -4.72
C PHE A 102 -1.75 -5.12 -5.23
N VAL A 103 -1.15 -4.07 -5.77
CA VAL A 103 -1.83 -3.02 -6.52
C VAL A 103 -1.09 -2.80 -7.82
N ASN A 104 -1.84 -2.59 -8.89
CA ASN A 104 -1.34 -2.14 -10.16
C ASN A 104 -2.15 -0.95 -10.65
N GLU A 105 -1.50 -0.07 -11.37
CA GLU A 105 -2.05 1.16 -11.90
C GLU A 105 -1.60 1.35 -13.35
N TYR A 106 -2.44 2.01 -14.12
CA TYR A 106 -2.11 2.42 -15.48
C TYR A 106 -2.78 3.76 -15.78
N GLY A 107 -2.03 4.68 -16.40
CA GLY A 107 -2.48 6.03 -16.72
C GLY A 107 -1.56 6.72 -17.72
N GLY A 108 -1.67 8.05 -17.85
CA GLY A 108 -0.85 8.84 -18.79
C GLY A 108 0.66 8.70 -18.58
N SER A 109 1.10 8.55 -17.33
CA SER A 109 2.50 8.35 -16.92
C SER A 109 2.99 6.90 -17.06
N GLY A 110 2.13 6.00 -17.53
CA GLY A 110 2.44 4.60 -17.78
C GLY A 110 2.03 3.67 -16.64
N TYR A 111 2.64 2.48 -16.63
CA TYR A 111 2.34 1.40 -15.70
C TYR A 111 3.10 1.54 -14.37
N TRP A 112 2.41 1.25 -13.26
CA TRP A 112 3.00 1.17 -11.94
C TRP A 112 2.43 -0.01 -11.15
N TYR A 113 3.21 -0.54 -10.22
CA TYR A 113 2.75 -1.57 -9.29
C TYR A 113 3.46 -1.51 -7.94
N LYS A 114 2.81 -2.04 -6.92
CA LYS A 114 3.38 -2.35 -5.60
C LYS A 114 2.86 -3.70 -5.12
N LEU A 115 3.80 -4.56 -4.72
CA LEU A 115 3.57 -5.86 -4.12
C LEU A 115 4.21 -5.87 -2.73
N THR A 116 3.49 -6.35 -1.74
CA THR A 116 4.01 -6.60 -0.39
C THR A 116 3.50 -7.94 0.09
N GLY A 117 4.41 -8.83 0.47
CA GLY A 117 4.09 -10.08 1.14
C GLY A 117 4.82 -10.16 2.47
N THR A 118 4.11 -10.45 3.56
CA THR A 118 4.70 -10.55 4.91
C THR A 118 4.24 -11.80 5.65
N ALA A 119 5.08 -12.24 6.57
CA ALA A 119 4.79 -13.27 7.57
C ALA A 119 5.10 -12.72 8.96
N ARG A 120 4.13 -12.81 9.87
CA ARG A 120 4.31 -12.47 11.28
C ARG A 120 5.20 -13.52 11.96
N ILE A 121 6.33 -13.06 12.49
CA ILE A 121 7.31 -13.88 13.21
C ILE A 121 7.31 -13.62 14.71
N ALA A 122 6.79 -12.48 15.15
CA ALA A 122 6.57 -12.14 16.55
C ALA A 122 5.31 -11.28 16.68
N SER A 123 4.87 -11.01 17.92
CA SER A 123 3.65 -10.23 18.19
C SER A 123 3.62 -8.86 17.51
N ARG A 124 4.78 -8.26 17.24
CA ARG A 124 4.92 -6.93 16.62
C ARG A 124 5.76 -6.91 15.35
N THR A 125 6.25 -8.06 14.90
CA THR A 125 7.27 -8.13 13.85
C THR A 125 6.80 -9.02 12.72
N GLU A 126 6.86 -8.45 11.52
CA GLU A 126 6.62 -9.15 10.27
C GLU A 126 7.84 -9.02 9.37
N ILE A 127 8.14 -10.07 8.62
CA ILE A 127 9.20 -10.07 7.61
C ILE A 127 8.63 -10.53 6.29
N GLY A 128 9.25 -10.15 5.18
CA GLY A 128 8.86 -10.68 3.88
C GLY A 128 9.51 -9.96 2.72
N VAL A 129 8.74 -9.67 1.69
CA VAL A 129 9.22 -9.11 0.43
C VAL A 129 8.37 -7.91 0.05
N HIS A 130 9.05 -6.88 -0.45
CA HIS A 130 8.44 -5.72 -1.07
C HIS A 130 8.99 -5.59 -2.50
N SER A 131 8.10 -5.36 -3.46
CA SER A 131 8.46 -5.07 -4.85
C SER A 131 7.66 -3.87 -5.31
N GLN A 132 8.33 -2.87 -5.86
CA GLN A 132 7.67 -1.67 -6.36
C GLN A 132 8.31 -1.26 -7.68
N GLN A 133 7.46 -0.89 -8.65
CA GLN A 133 7.92 -0.37 -9.94
C GLN A 133 8.90 0.79 -9.73
N PHE A 134 9.97 0.83 -10.55
CA PHE A 134 11.08 1.80 -10.50
C PHE A 134 12.05 1.68 -9.31
N TYR A 135 11.69 0.98 -8.23
CA TYR A 135 12.53 0.82 -7.04
C TYR A 135 13.13 -0.58 -6.91
N GLY A 136 12.44 -1.59 -7.45
CA GLY A 136 12.91 -2.98 -7.47
C GLY A 136 12.30 -3.84 -6.37
N THR A 137 12.94 -4.98 -6.11
CA THR A 137 12.44 -6.01 -5.19
C THR A 137 13.44 -6.27 -4.08
N GLY A 138 12.95 -6.43 -2.85
CA GLY A 138 13.80 -6.49 -1.67
C GLY A 138 13.17 -7.17 -0.46
N PRO A 139 13.98 -7.64 0.51
CA PRO A 139 13.50 -8.06 1.81
C PRO A 139 12.89 -6.88 2.56
N LEU A 140 11.77 -7.14 3.24
CA LEU A 140 10.98 -6.19 4.02
C LEU A 140 10.95 -6.62 5.49
N VAL A 141 11.07 -5.65 6.39
CA VAL A 141 10.76 -5.81 7.81
C VAL A 141 9.70 -4.78 8.19
N GLN A 142 8.69 -5.19 8.97
CA GLN A 142 7.67 -4.32 9.52
C GLN A 142 7.56 -4.49 11.04
N ILE A 143 7.51 -3.36 11.74
CA ILE A 143 7.36 -3.29 13.19
C ILE A 143 6.09 -2.53 13.53
N SER A 144 5.24 -3.14 14.34
CA SER A 144 3.98 -2.57 14.80
C SER A 144 4.19 -1.83 16.11
N LEU A 145 3.88 -0.53 16.12
CA LEU A 145 3.99 0.36 17.27
C LEU A 145 2.57 0.60 17.83
N GLY A 146 2.14 -0.32 18.69
CA GLY A 146 0.75 -0.35 19.17
C GLY A 146 -0.21 -0.81 18.08
N GLN A 147 -1.45 -0.32 18.13
CA GLN A 147 -2.52 -0.75 17.23
C GLN A 147 -2.65 0.07 15.94
N ARG A 148 -2.06 1.27 15.91
CA ARG A 148 -2.30 2.25 14.85
C ARG A 148 -1.09 2.57 13.99
N PHE A 149 0.12 2.27 14.46
CA PHE A 149 1.34 2.64 13.75
C PHE A 149 2.11 1.40 13.30
N LYS A 150 2.67 1.48 12.10
CA LYS A 150 3.70 0.57 11.61
C LYS A 150 4.87 1.37 11.10
N VAL A 151 6.07 0.89 11.37
CA VAL A 151 7.30 1.33 10.71
C VAL A 151 7.80 0.16 9.89
N TRP A 152 8.27 0.41 8.68
CA TRP A 152 8.82 -0.63 7.84
C TRP A 152 10.04 -0.14 7.07
N ALA A 153 10.88 -1.09 6.69
CA ALA A 153 12.03 -0.84 5.85
C ALA A 153 12.20 -1.99 4.86
N SER A 154 12.58 -1.65 3.63
CA SER A 154 12.93 -2.59 2.58
C SER A 154 14.24 -2.20 1.92
N VAL A 155 15.18 -3.14 1.81
CA VAL A 155 16.39 -2.96 0.99
C VAL A 155 16.06 -3.47 -0.39
N VAL A 156 15.85 -2.58 -1.35
CA VAL A 156 15.42 -2.93 -2.71
C VAL A 156 16.63 -3.07 -3.63
N GLU A 157 16.54 -2.73 -4.92
CA GLU A 157 17.59 -3.01 -5.89
C GLU A 157 18.81 -2.08 -5.74
N GLY A 158 20.00 -2.67 -5.53
CA GLY A 158 21.27 -1.94 -5.34
C GLY A 158 21.40 -1.34 -3.93
N PRO A 159 22.12 -0.21 -3.74
CA PRO A 159 22.23 0.48 -2.45
C PRO A 159 20.98 1.32 -2.13
N GLN A 160 19.79 0.83 -2.52
CA GLN A 160 18.52 1.55 -2.38
C GLN A 160 17.73 0.99 -1.20
N SER A 161 17.14 1.88 -0.42
CA SER A 161 16.25 1.49 0.67
C SER A 161 14.99 2.33 0.69
N LEU A 162 13.86 1.68 0.93
CA LEU A 162 12.60 2.30 1.25
C LEU A 162 12.36 2.22 2.74
N VAL A 163 11.98 3.32 3.35
CA VAL A 163 11.54 3.37 4.75
C VAL A 163 10.16 3.99 4.76
N GLY A 164 9.24 3.43 5.53
CA GLY A 164 7.90 4.01 5.66
C GLY A 164 7.35 3.96 7.06
N ILE A 165 6.44 4.89 7.32
CA ILE A 165 5.65 4.99 8.54
C ILE A 165 4.19 5.03 8.10
N LEU A 166 3.41 4.07 8.58
CA LEU A 166 1.99 4.01 8.34
C LEU A 166 1.22 4.26 9.63
N LYS A 167 0.18 5.09 9.53
CA LYS A 167 -0.84 5.29 10.56
C LYS A 167 -2.21 4.88 10.03
N SER A 168 -2.84 3.91 10.67
CA SER A 168 -4.23 3.52 10.42
C SER A 168 -5.19 4.19 11.42
N PHE A 169 -6.42 4.46 10.98
CA PHE A 169 -7.48 5.13 11.76
C PHE A 169 -8.62 4.18 12.11
#